data_AF-A0A521E5W7-F1
#
_entry.id   AF-A0A521E5W7-F1
#
_cell.length_a   1.000
_cell.length_b   1.000
_cell.length_c   1.000
_cell.angle_alpha   90.00
_cell.angle_beta   90.00
_cell.angle_gamma   90.00
#
_symmetry.space_group_name_H-M   'P 1'
#
loop_
_entity.id
_entity.type
_entity.pdbx_description
1 polymer ?
#
loop_
_entity_poly.entity_id
_entity_poly.type
_entity_poly.pdbx_seq_one_letter_code
_entity_poly.pdbx_strand_id
1 'polypeptide(L)' 'MKNFTDRKVPVRRAIAIMAKNNIQIYEDEAAVILDLLYRISKTYNLDKIKKSAT' A
#
# COMPACT_ATOMS: atom_id res chain seq x y z
N MET A 1 1.07 -14.14 -9.96
CA MET A 1 1.29 -12.78 -9.41
C MET A 1 2.41 -12.87 -8.38
N LYS A 2 3.55 -12.19 -8.59
CA LYS A 2 4.60 -12.10 -7.57
C LYS A 2 4.11 -11.14 -6.48
N ASN A 3 3.62 -11.70 -5.38
CA ASN A 3 3.25 -10.91 -4.21
C ASN A 3 4.51 -10.24 -3.67
N PHE A 4 4.52 -8.91 -3.65
CA PHE A 4 5.57 -8.15 -2.99
C PHE A 4 5.58 -8.56 -1.51
N THR A 5 6.65 -9.23 -1.10
CA THR A 5 6.84 -9.91 0.19
C THR A 5 7.17 -8.98 1.36
N ASP A 6 7.18 -7.66 1.15
CA ASP A 6 7.66 -6.70 2.15
C ASP A 6 6.58 -5.67 2.55
N ARG A 7 5.33 -6.13 2.66
CA ARG A 7 4.22 -5.31 3.16
C ARG A 7 4.23 -5.34 4.69
N LYS A 8 4.62 -4.23 5.31
CA LYS A 8 4.54 -4.03 6.77
C LYS A 8 3.10 -3.99 7.29
N VAL A 9 2.12 -3.68 6.43
CA VAL A 9 0.70 -3.59 6.78
C VAL A 9 -0.04 -4.83 6.24
N PRO A 10 -0.73 -5.60 7.09
CA PRO A 10 -1.56 -6.71 6.64
C PRO A 10 -2.88 -6.22 6.01
N VAL A 11 -3.40 -6.95 5.02
CA VAL A 11 -4.63 -6.60 4.28
C VAL A 11 -5.82 -6.37 5.22
N ARG A 12 -5.99 -7.22 6.25
CA ARG A 12 -7.04 -7.07 7.26
C ARG A 12 -7.02 -5.72 7.98
N ARG A 13 -5.83 -5.13 8.18
CA ARG A 13 -5.71 -3.80 8.79
C ARG A 13 -6.16 -2.70 7.85
N ALA A 14 -5.94 -2.85 6.53
CA ALA A 14 -6.47 -1.92 5.54
C ALA A 14 -8.02 -1.97 5.51
N ILE A 15 -8.61 -3.17 5.52
CA ILE A 15 -10.06 -3.37 5.60
C ILE A 15 -10.63 -2.70 6.86
N ALA A 16 -10.04 -2.94 8.02
CA ALA A 16 -10.49 -2.34 9.28
C ALA A 16 -10.43 -0.81 9.27
N ILE A 17 -9.41 -0.21 8.65
CA ILE A 17 -9.31 1.26 8.53
C ILE A 17 -10.39 1.80 7.59
N MET A 18 -10.62 1.15 6.44
CA MET A 18 -11.65 1.56 5.49
C MET A 18 -13.06 1.46 6.10
N ALA A 19 -13.34 0.38 6.84
CA ALA A 19 -14.60 0.18 7.55
C ALA A 19 -14.85 1.27 8.61
N LYS A 20 -13.81 1.74 9.32
CA LYS A 20 -13.92 2.89 10.25
C LYS A 20 -14.35 4.19 9.56
N ASN A 21 -14.17 4.28 8.25
CA ASN A 21 -14.57 5.42 7.42
C ASN A 21 -15.84 5.13 6.62
N ASN A 22 -16.63 4.13 7.03
CA ASN A 22 -17.84 3.67 6.34
C ASN A 22 -17.61 3.20 4.89
N ILE A 23 -16.38 2.77 4.57
CA ILE A 23 -16.04 2.19 3.28
C ILE A 23 -15.94 0.67 3.46
N GLN A 24 -16.95 -0.05 2.98
CA GLN A 24 -16.89 -1.51 2.90
C GLN A 24 -16.14 -1.93 1.65
N ILE A 25 -15.15 -2.81 1.83
CA ILE A 25 -14.37 -3.40 0.74
C ILE A 25 -14.09 -4.87 1.06
N TYR A 26 -13.92 -5.66 0.01
CA TYR A 26 -13.52 -7.06 0.10
C TYR A 26 -12.00 -7.22 0.21
N GLU A 27 -11.56 -8.42 0.53
CA GLU A 27 -10.14 -8.72 0.76
C GLU A 27 -9.27 -8.56 -0.49
N ASP A 28 -9.80 -8.93 -1.66
CA ASP A 28 -9.16 -8.77 -2.96
C ASP A 28 -9.01 -7.29 -3.35
N GLU A 29 -10.06 -6.49 -3.17
CA GLU A 29 -10.05 -5.04 -3.38
C GLU A 29 -9.01 -4.36 -2.46
N ALA A 30 -9.03 -4.71 -1.17
CA ALA A 30 -8.06 -4.22 -0.19
C ALA A 30 -6.63 -4.60 -0.57
N ALA A 31 -6.41 -5.81 -1.09
CA ALA A 31 -5.09 -6.27 -1.51
C ALA A 31 -4.55 -5.48 -2.72
N VAL A 32 -5.43 -5.11 -3.67
CA VAL A 32 -5.09 -4.29 -4.85
C VAL A 32 -4.78 -2.85 -4.44
N ILE A 33 -5.65 -2.22 -3.63
CA ILE A 33 -5.45 -0.85 -3.15
C ILE A 33 -4.14 -0.75 -2.38
N LEU A 34 -3.88 -1.70 -1.49
CA LEU A 34 -2.66 -1.73 -0.70
C LEU A 34 -1.42 -1.90 -1.59
N ASP A 35 -1.47 -2.75 -2.62
CA ASP A 35 -0.36 -2.91 -3.57
C ASP A 35 -0.07 -1.61 -4.35
N LEU A 36 -1.12 -0.91 -4.80
CA LEU A 36 -1.00 0.38 -5.47
C LEU A 36 -0.31 1.42 -4.57
N LEU A 37 -0.76 1.55 -3.32
CA LEU A 37 -0.18 2.50 -2.36
C LEU A 37 1.29 2.18 -2.04
N TYR A 38 1.65 0.89 -1.94
CA TYR A 38 3.04 0.48 -1.79
C TYR A 38 3.89 0.82 -3.02
N ARG A 39 3.36 0.66 -4.23
CA ARG A 39 4.07 1.06 -5.46
C ARG A 39 4.30 2.56 -5.51
N ILE A 40 3.24 3.35 -5.26
CA ILE A 40 3.33 4.82 -5.22
C ILE A 40 4.38 5.25 -4.19
N SER A 41 4.28 4.77 -2.95
CA SER A 41 5.23 5.15 -1.89
C SER A 41 6.68 4.78 -2.21
N LYS A 42 6.92 3.61 -2.82
CA LYS A 42 8.27 3.22 -3.27
C LYS A 42 8.78 4.12 -4.39
N THR A 43 7.96 4.41 -5.39
CA THR A 43 8.34 5.31 -6.49
C THR A 43 8.68 6.71 -5.98
N TYR A 44 7.83 7.30 -5.12
CA TYR A 44 8.09 8.62 -4.54
C TYR A 44 9.30 8.65 -3.61
N ASN A 45 9.55 7.58 -2.83
CA ASN A 45 10.75 7.51 -1.98
C ASN A 45 12.04 7.39 -2.79
N LEU A 46 12.02 6.70 -3.94
CA LEU A 46 13.17 6.64 -4.84
C LEU A 46 13.55 8.03 -5.37
N ASP A 47 12.56 8.88 -5.67
CA ASP A 47 12.81 10.25 -6.13
C ASP A 47 13.38 11.15 -5.04
N LYS A 48 12.95 10.98 -3.77
CA LYS A 48 13.55 11.70 -2.64
C LYS A 48 14.99 11.27 -2.37
N ILE A 49 15.27 9.96 -2.41
CA ILE A 49 16.63 9.42 -2.21
C ILE A 49 17.58 9.93 -3.30
N LYS A 50 17.14 9.96 -4.57
CA LYS A 50 17.94 10.50 -5.67
C LYS A 50 18.24 12.00 -5.51
N LYS A 51 17.24 12.80 -5.09
CA LYS A 51 17.42 14.24 -4.85
C LYS A 51 18.32 14.57 -3.66
N SER A 52 18.42 13.70 -2.66
CA SER A 52 19.34 13.88 -1.52
C SER A 52 20.77 13.39 -1.77
N ALA A 53 20.99 12.68 -2.88
CA ALA A 53 22.29 12.13 -3.27
C ALA A 53 23.00 12.94 -4.37
N THR A 54 22.43 14.10 -4.75
CA THR A 54 23.00 15.08 -5.69
C THR A 54 23.19 16.41 -4.95
#